data_AF-A0A7W1AC73-F1
#
_entry.id   AF-A0A7W1AC73-F1
#
_cell.length_a   1.000
_cell.length_b   1.000
_cell.length_c   1.000
_cell.angle_alpha   90.00
_cell.angle_beta   90.00
_cell.angle_gamma   90.00
#
_symmetry.space_group_name_H-M   'P 1'
#
loop_
_entity.id
_entity.type
_entity.pdbx_description
1 polymer ?
#
loop_
_entity_poly.entity_id
_entity_poly.type
_entity_poly.pdbx_seq_one_letter_code
_entity_poly.pdbx_strand_id
1 'polypeptide(L)' 'LAESVGAQGSGLVSSLTKADALALVGPASDGIPAGEHIEAIVLRDEKLIS' A
#
# COMPACT_ATOMS: atom_id res chain seq x y z
N LEU A 1 6.21 3.77 9.77
CA LEU A 1 6.41 2.51 9.01
C LEU A 1 5.10 2.23 8.30
N ALA A 2 5.11 1.93 7.00
CA ALA A 2 3.89 1.53 6.28
C ALA A 2 3.72 0.01 6.35
N GLU A 3 2.48 -0.47 6.37
CA GLU A 3 2.14 -1.89 6.42
C GLU A 3 1.26 -2.28 5.24
N SER A 4 1.43 -3.52 4.74
CA SER A 4 0.55 -4.07 3.71
C SER A 4 -0.82 -4.37 4.30
N VAL A 5 -1.88 -4.05 3.56
CA VAL A 5 -3.26 -4.41 3.91
C VAL A 5 -3.59 -5.89 3.67
N GLY A 6 -2.62 -6.68 3.21
CA GLY A 6 -2.74 -8.11 2.93
C GLY A 6 -2.88 -8.41 1.43
N ALA A 7 -3.78 -9.33 1.08
CA ALA A 7 -3.97 -9.79 -0.30
C ALA A 7 -4.45 -8.66 -1.24
N GLN A 8 -3.82 -8.55 -2.42
CA GLN A 8 -4.04 -7.46 -3.40
C GLN A 8 -4.78 -7.91 -4.67
N GLY A 9 -5.53 -9.02 -4.60
CA GLY A 9 -6.35 -9.47 -5.73
C GLY A 9 -7.45 -8.45 -6.04
N SER A 10 -7.67 -8.15 -7.33
CA SER A 10 -8.61 -7.09 -7.77
C SER A 10 -10.08 -7.35 -7.38
N GLY A 11 -10.46 -8.59 -7.10
CA GLY A 11 -11.79 -8.93 -6.57
C GLY A 11 -11.98 -8.61 -5.08
N LEU A 12 -10.94 -8.16 -4.38
CA LEU A 12 -10.96 -7.89 -2.93
C LEU A 12 -11.12 -6.40 -2.65
N VAL A 13 -12.37 -5.93 -2.65
CA VAL A 13 -12.70 -4.52 -2.34
C VAL A 13 -12.16 -4.08 -0.97
N SER A 14 -12.03 -5.01 -0.02
CA SER A 14 -11.47 -4.75 1.31
C SER A 14 -10.01 -4.27 1.30
N SER A 15 -9.25 -4.54 0.23
CA SER A 15 -7.89 -4.01 0.06
C SER A 15 -7.89 -2.50 -0.15
N LEU A 16 -8.87 -1.95 -0.88
CA LEU A 16 -9.00 -0.52 -1.13
C LEU A 16 -9.62 0.23 0.05
N THR A 17 -10.61 -0.35 0.74
CA THR A 17 -11.28 0.34 1.85
C THR A 17 -10.36 0.54 3.06
N LYS A 18 -9.42 -0.39 3.27
CA LYS A 18 -8.42 -0.31 4.35
C LYS A 18 -7.17 0.48 4.00
N ALA A 19 -6.93 0.78 2.72
CA ALA A 19 -5.72 1.44 2.28
C ALA A 19 -5.83 2.97 2.43
N ASP A 20 -4.77 3.57 2.99
CA ASP A 20 -4.55 5.02 3.04
C ASP A 20 -3.58 5.50 1.95
N ALA A 21 -2.83 4.58 1.34
CA ALA A 21 -1.89 4.85 0.26
C ALA A 21 -1.77 3.64 -0.70
N LEU A 22 -1.33 3.90 -1.92
CA LEU A 22 -1.00 2.91 -2.94
C LEU A 22 0.51 2.82 -3.11
N ALA A 23 1.07 1.63 -2.90
CA ALA A 23 2.46 1.32 -3.22
C ALA A 23 2.64 1.17 -4.74
N LEU A 24 3.61 1.88 -5.32
CA LEU A 24 3.99 1.74 -6.73
C LEU A 24 5.06 0.66 -6.86
N VAL A 25 4.62 -0.55 -7.20
CA VAL A 25 5.48 -1.72 -7.33
C VAL A 25 5.67 -2.06 -8.81
N GLY A 26 6.92 -2.16 -9.25
CA GLY A 26 7.24 -2.53 -10.64
C GLY A 26 6.88 -3.99 -10.96
N PRO A 27 6.66 -4.33 -12.25
CA PRO A 27 6.20 -5.65 -12.68
C PRO A 27 7.20 -6.81 -12.45
N ALA A 28 8.42 -6.51 -11.99
CA ALA A 28 9.53 -7.47 -11.88
C ALA A 28 9.98 -7.71 -10.42
N SER A 29 9.25 -7.26 -9.40
CA SER A 29 9.64 -7.53 -8.02
C SER A 29 9.26 -8.96 -7.64
N ASP A 30 10.24 -9.82 -7.38
CA ASP A 30 10.06 -11.13 -6.71
C ASP A 30 9.57 -10.99 -5.25
N GLY A 31 9.42 -9.75 -4.79
CA GLY A 31 9.05 -9.32 -3.46
C GLY A 31 9.81 -8.04 -3.13
N ILE A 32 9.27 -7.24 -2.20
CA ILE A 32 9.96 -6.08 -1.65
C ILE A 32 10.40 -6.43 -0.23
N PRO A 33 11.70 -6.46 0.09
CA PRO A 33 12.18 -6.69 1.44
C PRO A 33 11.71 -5.60 2.43
N ALA A 34 11.53 -6.00 3.69
CA ALA A 34 11.16 -5.06 4.74
C ALA A 34 12.24 -3.98 4.91
N GLY A 35 11.80 -2.71 4.98
CA GLY A 35 12.69 -1.55 5.12
C GLY A 35 13.17 -0.95 3.80
N GLU A 36 12.86 -1.55 2.65
CA GLU A 36 13.13 -0.93 1.36
C GLU A 36 12.21 0.27 1.11
N HIS A 37 12.79 1.34 0.56
CA HIS A 37 12.05 2.54 0.17
C HIS A 37 11.34 2.31 -1.16
N ILE A 38 10.05 2.62 -1.20
CA ILE A 38 9.23 2.55 -2.41
C ILE A 38 8.44 3.84 -2.62
N GLU A 39 8.10 4.11 -3.87
CA GLU A 39 7.19 5.20 -4.20
C GLU A 39 5.76 4.84 -3.80
N ALA A 40 5.01 5.83 -3.32
CA ALA A 40 3.62 5.65 -2.93
C ALA A 40 2.78 6.88 -3.26
N ILE A 41 1.51 6.64 -3.61
CA ILE A 41 0.49 7.67 -3.80
C ILE A 41 -0.43 7.66 -2.57
N VAL A 42 -0.53 8.78 -1.86
CA VAL A 42 -1.47 8.92 -0.74
C VAL A 42 -2.89 9.08 -1.27
N LEU A 43 -3.83 8.29 -0.75
CA LEU A 43 -5.22 8.25 -1.22
C LEU A 43 -6.13 9.24 -0.50
N ARG A 44 -5.85 9.54 0.77
CA ARG A 44 -6.68 10.40 1.61
C ARG A 44 -5.78 11.41 2.31
N ASP A 45 -6.15 12.68 2.22
CA ASP A 45 -5.44 13.80 2.84
C ASP A 45 -6.02 14.12 4.24
N GLU A 46 -6.56 13.10 4.92
CA GLU A 46 -7.13 13.27 6.25
C GLU A 46 -6.04 13.17 7.32
N LYS A 47 -5.86 14.28 8.02
CA LYS A 47 -4.97 14.46 9.16
C LYS A 47 -5.03 13.24 10.08
N LEU A 48 -3.93 12.48 10.14
CA LEU A 48 -3.73 11.40 11.12
C LEU A 48 -3.86 12.04 12.52
N ILE A 49 -5.06 11.98 13.12
CA ILE A 49 -5.23 12.41 14.51
C ILE A 49 -4.69 11.26 15.36
N SER A 50 -3.63 11.58 16.10
CA SER A 50 -2.87 10.69 16.98
C SER A 50 -3.71 9.94 18.01
#